data_AF-A0A0G1EVP4-F1
#
_entry.id   AF-A0A0G1EVP4-F1
#
_cell.length_a   1.000
_cell.length_b   1.000
_cell.length_c   1.000
_cell.angle_alpha   90.00
_cell.angle_beta   90.00
_cell.angle_gamma   90.00
#
_symmetry.space_group_name_H-M   'P 1'
#
loop_
_entity.id
_entity.type
_entity.pdbx_description
1 polymer ?
#
loop_
_entity_poly.entity_id
_entity_poly.type
_entity_poly.pdbx_seq_one_letter_code
_entity_poly.pdbx_strand_id
1 'polypeptide(L)'
;MKIDIKPRYGFLIILLILLIAYSLYQARALLVGPRIWIENPKDGHTVEDSLVIVEGQSKNIAWISLNDRQIFTDEKGVWSEKLLVSPGLSIITVKARDRFGRETRKSVQIVLK
;
A
#
# COMPACT_ATOMS: atom_id res chain seq x y z
N MET A 1 -44.15 12.16 -7.68
CA MET A 1 -43.62 11.87 -9.04
C MET A 1 -43.54 10.36 -9.18
N LYS A 2 -44.50 9.73 -9.88
CA LYS A 2 -44.51 8.27 -10.08
C LYS A 2 -43.65 7.95 -11.30
N ILE A 3 -42.62 7.14 -11.11
CA ILE A 3 -41.75 6.72 -12.22
C ILE A 3 -42.42 5.50 -12.86
N ASP A 4 -43.19 5.72 -13.93
CA ASP A 4 -43.83 4.65 -14.69
C ASP A 4 -42.80 3.99 -15.63
N ILE A 5 -42.06 3.01 -15.09
CA ILE A 5 -41.09 2.22 -15.86
C ILE A 5 -41.86 1.16 -16.65
N LYS A 6 -41.99 1.32 -17.97
CA LYS A 6 -42.57 0.24 -18.81
C LYS A 6 -41.68 -1.01 -18.70
N PRO A 7 -42.25 -2.23 -18.57
CA PRO A 7 -41.50 -3.45 -18.26
C PRO A 7 -40.39 -3.77 -19.28
N ARG A 8 -40.57 -3.35 -20.54
CA ARG A 8 -39.59 -3.42 -21.63
C ARG A 8 -38.28 -2.65 -21.36
N TYR A 9 -38.28 -1.62 -20.51
CA TYR A 9 -37.07 -0.88 -20.11
C TYR A 9 -36.47 -1.38 -18.79
N GLY A 10 -37.20 -2.19 -18.01
CA GLY A 10 -36.70 -2.74 -16.75
C GLY A 10 -35.44 -3.58 -16.94
N PHE A 11 -35.41 -4.41 -17.99
CA PHE A 11 -34.23 -5.20 -18.35
C PHE A 11 -33.01 -4.34 -18.68
N LEU A 12 -33.20 -3.27 -19.47
CA LEU A 12 -32.12 -2.34 -19.85
C LEU A 12 -31.58 -1.59 -18.63
N ILE A 13 -32.45 -1.18 -17.70
CA ILE A 13 -32.04 -0.52 -16.45
C ILE A 13 -31.21 -1.47 -15.58
N ILE A 14 -31.64 -2.73 -15.43
CA ILE A 14 -30.89 -3.75 -14.68
C ILE A 14 -29.53 -4.00 -15.32
N LEU A 15 -29.48 -4.15 -16.65
CA LEU A 15 -28.22 -4.34 -17.38
C LEU A 15 -27.27 -3.15 -17.19
N LEU A 16 -27.78 -1.93 -17.25
CA LEU A 16 -26.99 -0.72 -17.03
C LEU A 16 -26.46 -0.66 -15.60
N ILE A 17 -27.28 -1.00 -14.60
CA ILE A 17 -26.85 -1.05 -13.19
C ILE A 17 -25.74 -2.09 -13.00
N LEU A 18 -25.86 -3.29 -13.59
CA LEU A 18 -24.84 -4.32 -13.52
C LEU A 18 -23.52 -3.86 -14.18
N LEU A 19 -23.60 -3.18 -15.31
CA LEU A 19 -22.43 -2.66 -16.01
C LEU A 19 -21.73 -1.58 -15.19
N ILE A 20 -22.48 -0.65 -14.58
CA ILE A 20 -21.94 0.37 -13.68
C ILE A 20 -21.31 -0.29 -12.44
N ALA A 21 -22.01 -1.23 -11.80
CA ALA A 21 -21.50 -1.94 -10.63
C ALA A 21 -20.19 -2.70 -10.93
N TYR A 22 -20.14 -3.41 -12.06
CA TYR A 22 -18.92 -4.09 -12.51
C TYR A 22 -17.79 -3.11 -12.83
N SER A 23 -18.09 -1.99 -13.50
CA SER A 23 -17.10 -0.96 -13.82
C SER A 23 -16.52 -0.33 -12.55
N LEU A 24 -17.35 -0.02 -11.55
CA LEU A 24 -16.90 0.48 -10.24
C LEU A 24 -16.06 -0.57 -9.49
N TYR A 25 -16.46 -1.83 -9.54
CA TYR A 25 -15.70 -2.94 -8.97
C TYR A 25 -14.32 -3.06 -9.62
N GLN A 26 -14.22 -2.91 -10.94
CA GLN A 26 -12.95 -2.99 -11.64
C GLN A 26 -12.09 -1.74 -11.41
N ALA A 27 -12.71 -0.56 -11.35
CA ALA A 27 -12.04 0.71 -11.08
C ALA A 27 -11.43 0.79 -9.68
N ARG A 28 -11.85 -0.05 -8.71
CA ARG A 28 -11.30 -0.06 -7.35
C ARG A 28 -9.78 -0.20 -7.31
N ALA A 29 -9.18 -0.95 -8.25
CA ALA A 29 -7.73 -1.12 -8.30
C ALA A 29 -7.00 0.18 -8.68
N LEU A 30 -7.68 1.05 -9.44
CA LEU A 30 -7.19 2.39 -9.81
C LEU A 30 -7.50 3.41 -8.72
N LEU A 31 -8.64 3.28 -8.05
CA LEU A 31 -9.09 4.23 -7.02
C LEU A 31 -8.36 4.05 -5.68
N VAL A 32 -7.93 2.84 -5.34
CA VAL A 32 -7.21 2.58 -4.09
C VAL A 32 -5.72 2.90 -4.26
N GLY A 33 -5.26 3.93 -3.54
CA GLY A 33 -3.87 4.37 -3.53
C GLY A 33 -2.87 3.35 -2.94
N PRO A 34 -1.58 3.71 -2.90
CA PRO A 34 -0.53 2.83 -2.40
C PRO A 34 -0.75 2.53 -0.91
N ARG A 35 -0.48 1.29 -0.50
CA ARG A 35 -0.52 0.85 0.90
C ARG A 35 0.77 0.17 1.27
N ILE A 36 1.26 0.44 2.48
CA ILE A 36 2.50 -0.08 3.03
C ILE A 36 2.21 -0.59 4.44
N TRP A 37 2.75 -1.76 4.74
CA TRP A 37 2.79 -2.35 6.07
C TRP A 37 4.24 -2.70 6.38
N ILE A 38 4.70 -2.31 7.57
CA ILE A 38 6.00 -2.70 8.11
C ILE A 38 5.69 -3.78 9.14
N GLU A 39 6.20 -4.98 8.91
CA GLU A 39 5.97 -6.14 9.78
C GLU A 39 7.12 -6.29 10.78
N ASN A 40 8.34 -5.98 10.35
CA ASN A 40 9.54 -5.95 11.17
C ASN A 40 10.45 -4.80 10.76
N PRO A 41 11.12 -4.09 11.69
CA PRO A 41 10.90 -4.10 13.14
C PRO A 41 9.59 -3.38 13.52
N LYS A 42 9.04 -3.74 14.69
CA LYS A 42 7.91 -3.01 15.29
C LYS A 42 8.37 -1.65 15.81
N ASP A 43 7.45 -0.69 15.87
CA ASP A 43 7.73 0.63 16.41
C ASP A 43 8.15 0.56 17.89
N GLY A 44 9.24 1.24 18.24
CA GLY A 44 9.85 1.23 19.57
C GLY A 44 10.71 -0.01 19.88
N HIS A 45 10.96 -0.89 18.91
CA HIS A 45 11.74 -2.10 19.16
C HIS A 45 13.22 -1.78 19.45
N THR A 46 13.78 -2.45 20.46
CA THR A 46 15.22 -2.38 20.73
C THR A 46 15.95 -3.47 19.95
N VAL A 47 16.96 -3.09 19.19
CA VAL A 47 17.81 -4.02 18.43
C VAL A 47 19.16 -4.16 19.12
N GLU A 48 19.75 -5.36 19.06
CA GLU A 48 21.07 -5.65 19.64
C GLU A 48 22.19 -5.52 18.59
N ASP A 49 21.87 -5.80 17.34
CA ASP A 49 22.80 -5.73 16.22
C ASP A 49 22.62 -4.44 15.41
N SER A 50 23.73 -3.93 14.88
CA SER A 50 23.74 -2.81 13.93
C SER A 50 23.15 -3.17 12.56
N LEU A 51 23.00 -4.46 12.25
CA LEU A 51 22.39 -4.94 11.01
C LEU A 51 20.95 -5.39 11.29
N VAL A 52 19.99 -4.55 10.91
CA VAL A 52 18.56 -4.81 11.11
C VAL A 52 17.92 -5.26 9.80
N ILE A 53 17.11 -6.31 9.87
CA ILE A 53 16.28 -6.75 8.74
C ILE A 53 14.93 -6.04 8.84
N VAL A 54 14.61 -5.23 7.83
CA VAL A 54 13.33 -4.53 7.72
C VAL A 54 12.48 -5.28 6.70
N GLU A 55 11.29 -5.71 7.13
CA GLU A 55 10.39 -6.54 6.34
C GLU A 55 8.99 -5.94 6.34
N GLY A 56 8.30 -6.16 5.23
CA GLY A 56 6.92 -5.74 5.13
C GLY A 56 6.28 -6.09 3.80
N GLN A 57 5.07 -5.56 3.64
CA GLN A 57 4.27 -5.75 2.45
C GLN A 57 3.84 -4.39 1.88
N SER A 58 3.69 -4.31 0.57
CA SER A 58 3.17 -3.14 -0.11
C SER A 58 2.23 -3.54 -1.24
N LYS A 59 1.19 -2.74 -1.45
CA LYS A 59 0.15 -2.99 -2.47
C LYS A 59 -0.17 -1.71 -3.23
N ASN A 60 -0.52 -1.86 -4.50
CA ASN A 60 -0.83 -0.76 -5.43
C ASN A 60 0.31 0.26 -5.55
N ILE A 61 1.55 -0.20 -5.53
CA ILE A 61 2.74 0.64 -5.68
C ILE A 61 3.33 0.49 -7.08
N ALA A 62 3.98 1.54 -7.55
CA ALA A 62 4.86 1.53 -8.72
C ALA A 62 6.32 1.79 -8.32
N TRP A 63 6.53 2.42 -7.17
CA TRP A 63 7.84 2.72 -6.62
C TRP A 63 7.81 2.64 -5.09
N ILE A 64 8.90 2.16 -4.49
CA ILE A 64 9.08 2.06 -3.04
C ILE A 64 10.53 2.40 -2.66
N SER A 65 10.70 3.03 -1.52
CA SER A 65 12.01 3.31 -0.94
C SER A 65 12.02 3.08 0.56
N LEU A 66 13.19 2.67 1.06
CA LEU A 66 13.56 2.57 2.45
C LEU A 66 14.64 3.63 2.74
N ASN A 67 14.36 4.59 3.62
CA ASN A 67 15.26 5.72 3.92
C ASN A 67 15.77 6.42 2.64
N ASP A 68 14.85 6.71 1.72
CA ASP A 68 15.12 7.33 0.42
C ASP A 68 15.97 6.49 -0.57
N ARG A 69 16.45 5.31 -0.15
CA ARG A 69 17.03 4.30 -1.04
C ARG A 69 15.92 3.48 -1.69
N GLN A 70 15.91 3.40 -3.01
CA GLN A 70 14.96 2.55 -3.73
C GLN A 70 15.16 1.07 -3.36
N ILE A 71 14.05 0.38 -3.11
CA ILE A 71 14.00 -1.06 -2.87
C ILE A 71 13.00 -1.69 -3.84
N PHE A 72 12.91 -3.02 -3.85
CA PHE A 72 12.01 -3.75 -4.72
C PHE A 72 11.15 -4.73 -3.91
N THR A 73 9.98 -5.03 -4.44
CA THR A 73 9.08 -6.04 -3.88
C THR A 73 8.98 -7.23 -4.83
N ASP A 74 8.61 -8.38 -4.30
CA ASP A 74 8.25 -9.55 -5.11
C ASP A 74 6.84 -9.40 -5.75
N GLU A 75 6.39 -10.44 -6.46
CA GLU A 75 5.07 -10.49 -7.11
C GLU A 75 3.89 -10.41 -6.12
N LYS A 76 4.12 -10.78 -4.86
CA LYS A 76 3.12 -10.71 -3.78
C LYS A 76 3.18 -9.36 -3.04
N GLY A 77 4.09 -8.48 -3.43
CA GLY A 77 4.32 -7.18 -2.80
C GLY A 77 5.12 -7.27 -1.50
N VAL A 78 5.76 -8.39 -1.21
CA VAL A 78 6.62 -8.59 -0.02
C VAL A 78 8.02 -8.07 -0.32
N TRP A 79 8.66 -7.48 0.69
CA TRP A 79 10.04 -6.99 0.63
C TRP A 79 10.75 -7.26 1.94
N SER A 80 12.07 -7.51 1.86
CA SER A 80 12.95 -7.75 2.99
C SER A 80 14.31 -7.13 2.68
N GLU A 81 14.73 -6.19 3.50
CA GLU A 81 15.88 -5.32 3.24
C GLU A 81 16.77 -5.25 4.46
N LYS A 82 18.08 -5.36 4.24
CA LYS A 82 19.07 -5.17 5.31
C LYS A 82 19.39 -3.69 5.43
N LEU A 83 19.34 -3.18 6.65
CA LEU A 83 19.63 -1.80 6.99
C LEU A 83 20.68 -1.74 8.10
N LEU A 84 21.74 -0.99 7.85
CA LEU A 84 22.74 -0.71 8.87
C LEU A 84 22.30 0.51 9.67
N VAL A 85 22.21 0.36 10.99
CA VAL A 85 21.71 1.38 11.90
C VAL A 85 22.81 1.80 12.86
N SER A 86 22.80 3.08 13.23
CA SER A 86 23.77 3.64 14.17
C SER A 86 23.28 3.50 15.61
N PRO A 87 24.20 3.41 16.60
CA PRO A 87 23.84 3.38 18.01
C PRO A 87 22.91 4.54 18.40
N GLY A 88 21.93 4.26 19.26
CA GLY A 88 20.90 5.21 19.67
C GLY A 88 19.59 5.10 18.87
N LEU A 89 18.85 6.21 18.80
CA LEU A 89 17.54 6.27 18.15
C LEU A 89 17.69 6.41 16.64
N SER A 90 17.18 5.43 15.90
CA SER A 90 17.11 5.45 14.44
C SER A 90 15.65 5.42 13.97
N ILE A 91 15.32 6.24 12.97
CA ILE A 91 13.98 6.27 12.36
C ILE A 91 14.06 5.64 10.98
N ILE A 92 13.37 4.52 10.81
CA ILE A 92 13.24 3.85 9.52
C ILE A 92 12.00 4.40 8.84
N THR A 93 12.13 4.92 7.62
CA THR A 93 11.00 5.45 6.84
C THR A 93 10.87 4.70 5.52
N VAL A 94 9.70 4.10 5.32
CA VAL A 94 9.29 3.50 4.06
C VAL A 94 8.34 4.45 3.35
N LYS A 95 8.66 4.78 2.09
CA LYS A 95 7.80 5.59 1.22
C LYS A 95 7.42 4.75 0.03
N ALA A 96 6.18 4.84 -0.42
CA ALA A 96 5.76 4.24 -1.66
C ALA A 96 4.86 5.17 -2.44
N ARG A 97 5.01 5.09 -3.76
CA ARG A 97 4.28 5.89 -4.74
C ARG A 97 3.62 4.96 -5.74
N ASP A 98 2.40 5.28 -6.15
CA ASP A 98 1.73 4.56 -7.23
C ASP A 98 1.99 5.18 -8.61
N ARG A 99 1.44 4.55 -9.65
CA ARG A 99 1.58 5.01 -11.05
C ARG A 99 0.84 6.33 -11.35
N PHE A 100 0.00 6.80 -10.42
CA PHE A 100 -0.78 8.03 -10.54
C PHE A 100 -0.17 9.18 -9.71
N GLY A 101 1.00 8.96 -9.10
CA GLY A 101 1.69 9.95 -8.30
C GLY A 101 1.18 10.09 -6.86
N ARG A 102 0.24 9.25 -6.40
CA ARG A 102 -0.18 9.24 -4.99
C ARG A 102 0.91 8.59 -4.16
N GLU A 103 1.14 9.14 -2.98
CA GLU A 103 2.19 8.69 -2.06
C GLU A 103 1.64 8.31 -0.70
N THR A 104 2.30 7.36 -0.06
CA THR A 104 2.09 7.04 1.35
C THR A 104 3.45 6.81 2.02
N ARG A 105 3.55 7.13 3.31
CA ARG A 105 4.75 6.91 4.11
C ARG A 105 4.41 6.22 5.42
N LYS A 106 5.30 5.34 5.87
CA LYS A 106 5.28 4.74 7.20
C LYS A 106 6.67 4.85 7.80
N SER A 107 6.71 5.19 9.07
CA SER A 107 7.95 5.31 9.82
C SER A 107 7.84 4.49 11.08
N VAL A 108 8.92 3.80 11.44
CA VAL A 108 9.08 3.07 12.70
C VAL A 108 10.35 3.55 13.38
N GLN A 109 10.30 3.70 14.69
CA GLN A 109 11.42 4.06 15.52
C GLN A 109 12.05 2.79 16.09
N ILE A 110 13.37 2.70 16.06
CA ILE A 110 14.11 1.63 16.71
C ILE A 110 15.27 2.20 17.50
N VAL A 111 15.67 1.47 18.53
CA VAL A 111 16.78 1.87 19.41
C VAL A 111 17.84 0.78 19.36
N LEU A 112 19.04 1.13 18.90
CA LEU A 112 20.22 0.27 19.05
C LEU A 112 20.90 0.61 20.38
N LYS A 113 21.05 -0.39 21.24
CA LYS A 113 21.78 -0.27 22.52
C LYS A 113 23.29 -0.16 22.32
#